data_AF-A0A1Y3N5F0-F1
#
_entry.id   AF-A0A1Y3N5F0-F1
#
_cell.length_a   1.000
_cell.length_b   1.000
_cell.length_c   1.000
_cell.angle_alpha   90.00
_cell.angle_beta   90.00
_cell.angle_gamma   90.00
#
_symmetry.space_group_name_H-M   'P 1'
#
loop_
_entity.id
_entity.type
_entity.pdbx_description
1 polymer ?
#
loop_
_entity_poly.entity_id
_entity_poly.type
_entity_poly.pdbx_seq_one_letter_code
_entity_poly.pdbx_strand_id
1 'polypeptide(L)'
;NKPIIYDYGYFKLLLFSTGFILFYIGSIFLSYESYSECATNFFFKHSGILLFLLIYLFTIYINLELGKGPDNRSKSQFTFEDSEEDEPMSCISADYRLSVKYNTFSPVDNGGPIDIGNPNKYRMSTLISKKNVILKSKVNESIKSTDNIEINEDVLKKIRKIQSVFVEEIVFYSVILIIFIIIIFFKGNNDNSVLDLKNENNLQNKNGEWSYECSLENIDVLFNLMEFIILLLILIKGNQLLNFENVFRCTRYITYSSIVGIITGPTIN
;
A
#
# COMPACT_ATOMS: atom_id res chain seq x y z
N ASN A 1 -24.28 -6.65 1.63
CA ASN A 1 -23.26 -5.68 2.10
C ASN A 1 -21.95 -5.97 1.42
N LYS A 2 -21.67 -5.18 0.37
CA LYS A 2 -20.45 -5.33 -0.44
C LYS A 2 -19.21 -4.96 0.40
N PRO A 3 -18.06 -5.58 0.10
CA PRO A 3 -16.82 -5.40 0.83
C PRO A 3 -16.16 -4.05 0.49
N ILE A 4 -16.78 -2.94 0.91
CA ILE A 4 -16.28 -1.56 0.70
C ILE A 4 -14.96 -1.33 1.48
N ILE A 5 -14.64 -2.21 2.43
CA ILE A 5 -13.43 -2.13 3.25
C ILE A 5 -12.22 -2.79 2.55
N TYR A 6 -12.40 -3.53 1.45
CA TYR A 6 -11.36 -4.43 0.93
C TYR A 6 -10.30 -3.77 0.01
N ASP A 7 -10.53 -2.58 -0.56
CA ASP A 7 -9.68 -2.11 -1.68
C ASP A 7 -8.67 -1.00 -1.35
N TYR A 8 -8.64 -0.45 -0.13
CA TYR A 8 -7.64 0.57 0.22
C TYR A 8 -6.21 0.02 0.28
N GLY A 9 -6.06 -1.26 0.63
CA GLY A 9 -4.75 -1.92 0.64
C GLY A 9 -4.16 -2.03 -0.77
N TYR A 10 -4.98 -2.46 -1.74
CA TYR A 10 -4.57 -2.57 -3.13
C TYR A 10 -4.19 -1.22 -3.74
N PHE A 11 -5.00 -0.18 -3.51
CA PHE A 11 -4.69 1.16 -4.03
C PHE A 11 -3.38 1.72 -3.48
N LYS A 12 -3.07 1.49 -2.19
CA LYS A 12 -1.78 1.88 -1.59
C LYS A 12 -0.61 1.19 -2.28
N LEU A 13 -0.73 -0.12 -2.54
CA LEU A 13 0.32 -0.89 -3.22
C LEU A 13 0.50 -0.43 -4.67
N LEU A 14 -0.59 -0.09 -5.36
CA LEU A 14 -0.55 0.46 -6.71
C LEU A 14 0.16 1.83 -6.71
N LEU A 15 -0.22 2.75 -5.82
CA LEU A 15 0.43 4.05 -5.69
C LEU A 15 1.93 3.91 -5.36
N PHE A 16 2.27 3.00 -4.45
CA PHE A 16 3.65 2.73 -4.06
C PHE A 16 4.47 2.25 -5.26
N SER A 17 3.91 1.30 -6.03
CA SER A 17 4.54 0.77 -7.24
C SER A 17 4.70 1.86 -8.30
N THR A 18 3.70 2.73 -8.46
CA THR A 18 3.79 3.89 -9.37
C THR A 18 4.93 4.83 -8.98
N GLY A 19 5.06 5.18 -7.69
CA GLY A 19 6.17 6.03 -7.22
C GLY A 19 7.54 5.41 -7.50
N PHE A 20 7.68 4.11 -7.27
CA PHE A 20 8.89 3.36 -7.59
C PHE A 20 9.20 3.39 -9.09
N ILE A 21 8.21 3.08 -9.94
CA ILE A 21 8.37 3.12 -11.40
C ILE A 21 8.80 4.51 -11.87
N LEU A 22 8.19 5.59 -11.36
CA LEU A 22 8.57 6.96 -11.70
C LEU A 22 10.04 7.23 -11.36
N PHE A 23 10.50 6.82 -10.18
CA PHE A 23 11.91 6.96 -9.77
C PHE A 23 12.88 6.22 -10.72
N TYR A 24 12.55 4.98 -11.11
CA TYR A 24 13.37 4.24 -12.09
C TYR A 24 13.35 4.88 -13.47
N ILE A 25 12.20 5.40 -13.93
CA ILE A 25 12.13 6.15 -15.19
C ILE A 25 13.07 7.35 -15.15
N GLY A 26 13.10 8.10 -14.04
CA GLY A 26 14.05 9.20 -13.85
C GLY A 26 15.51 8.74 -13.98
N SER A 27 15.83 7.58 -13.39
CA SER A 27 17.19 7.01 -13.43
C SER A 27 17.68 6.66 -14.85
N ILE A 28 16.78 6.44 -15.82
CA ILE A 28 17.16 6.22 -17.23
C ILE A 28 17.80 7.48 -17.83
N PHE A 29 17.45 8.66 -17.31
CA PHE A 29 17.92 9.96 -17.80
C PHE A 29 19.09 10.54 -16.97
N LEU A 30 19.87 9.69 -16.29
CA LEU A 30 21.04 10.13 -15.52
C LEU A 30 22.14 10.75 -16.39
N SER A 31 22.35 10.23 -17.61
CA SER A 31 23.34 10.72 -18.58
C SER A 31 22.68 11.66 -19.57
N TYR A 32 22.13 12.77 -19.07
CA TYR A 32 21.47 13.77 -19.92
C TYR A 32 22.48 14.58 -20.75
N GLU A 33 22.14 14.84 -22.01
CA GLU A 33 22.91 15.68 -22.93
C GLU A 33 22.19 16.99 -23.26
N SER A 34 20.93 17.11 -22.83
CA SER A 34 20.08 18.27 -23.09
C SER A 34 19.28 18.71 -21.87
N TYR A 35 18.83 19.97 -21.88
CA TYR A 35 17.94 20.50 -20.85
C TYR A 35 16.67 19.65 -20.68
N SER A 36 16.08 19.19 -21.79
CA SER A 36 14.85 18.40 -21.75
C SER A 36 15.06 17.07 -21.01
N GLU A 37 16.20 16.43 -21.21
CA GLU A 37 16.54 15.19 -20.51
C GLU A 37 16.82 15.45 -19.04
N CYS A 38 17.55 16.51 -18.70
CA CYS A 38 17.76 16.89 -17.29
C CYS A 38 16.43 17.22 -16.59
N ALA A 39 15.56 18.00 -17.23
CA ALA A 39 14.24 18.35 -16.70
C ALA A 39 13.36 17.11 -16.49
N THR A 40 13.46 16.14 -17.40
CA THR A 40 12.73 14.87 -17.32
C THR A 40 13.26 14.01 -16.17
N ASN A 41 14.59 13.88 -16.03
CA ASN A 41 15.24 13.24 -14.90
C ASN A 41 14.78 13.86 -13.58
N PHE A 42 14.94 15.18 -13.45
CA PHE A 42 14.55 15.96 -12.28
C PHE A 42 13.08 15.73 -11.90
N PHE A 43 12.16 15.85 -12.87
CA PHE A 43 10.73 15.67 -12.64
C PHE A 43 10.40 14.27 -12.12
N PHE A 44 10.87 13.23 -12.80
CA PHE A 44 10.56 11.85 -12.45
C PHE A 44 11.23 11.40 -11.15
N LYS A 45 12.48 11.79 -10.91
CA LYS A 45 13.22 11.54 -9.66
C LYS A 45 12.43 12.07 -8.46
N HIS A 46 12.15 13.37 -8.43
CA HIS A 46 11.49 13.99 -7.27
C HIS A 46 10.01 13.64 -7.19
N SER A 47 9.28 13.52 -8.30
CA SER A 47 7.88 13.07 -8.27
C SER A 47 7.75 11.66 -7.70
N GLY A 48 8.65 10.75 -8.08
CA GLY A 48 8.66 9.37 -7.57
C GLY A 48 8.97 9.30 -6.09
N ILE A 49 10.06 9.95 -5.64
CA ILE A 49 10.47 9.98 -4.23
C ILE A 49 9.41 10.65 -3.37
N LEU A 50 8.89 11.81 -3.79
CA LEU A 50 7.84 12.52 -3.06
C LEU A 50 6.58 11.65 -2.93
N LEU A 51 6.10 11.03 -4.00
CA LEU A 51 4.93 10.16 -3.95
C LEU A 51 5.11 9.02 -2.95
N PHE A 52 6.29 8.38 -2.96
CA PHE A 52 6.64 7.33 -2.01
C PHE A 52 6.62 7.83 -0.55
N LEU A 53 7.24 8.98 -0.27
CA LEU A 53 7.27 9.57 1.07
C LEU A 53 5.86 9.96 1.56
N LEU A 54 5.03 10.52 0.69
CA LEU A 54 3.65 10.88 1.03
C LEU A 54 2.80 9.64 1.37
N ILE A 55 2.96 8.52 0.65
CA ILE A 55 2.28 7.25 0.97
C ILE A 55 2.69 6.74 2.36
N TYR A 56 3.97 6.86 2.71
CA TYR A 56 4.47 6.48 4.04
C TYR A 56 3.90 7.38 5.13
N LEU A 57 3.92 8.70 4.92
CA LEU A 57 3.35 9.66 5.84
C LEU A 57 1.85 9.41 6.05
N PHE A 58 1.11 9.21 4.96
CA PHE A 58 -0.31 8.88 4.99
C PHE A 58 -0.59 7.56 5.72
N THR A 59 0.25 6.54 5.51
CA THR A 59 0.13 5.26 6.22
C THR A 59 0.32 5.46 7.73
N ILE A 60 1.33 6.22 8.15
CA ILE A 60 1.55 6.56 9.56
C ILE A 60 0.35 7.33 10.12
N TYR A 61 -0.17 8.31 9.38
CA TYR A 61 -1.30 9.13 9.84
C TYR A 61 -2.58 8.31 10.04
N ILE A 62 -2.93 7.41 9.10
CA ILE A 62 -4.06 6.50 9.29
C ILE A 62 -3.86 5.64 10.54
N ASN A 63 -2.66 5.10 10.72
CA ASN A 63 -2.37 4.26 11.88
C ASN A 63 -2.48 5.04 13.20
N LEU A 64 -2.09 6.32 13.22
CA LEU A 64 -2.25 7.18 14.40
C LEU A 64 -3.73 7.43 14.73
N GLU A 65 -4.58 7.62 13.71
CA GLU A 65 -6.02 7.84 13.88
C GLU A 65 -6.80 6.57 14.25
N LEU A 66 -6.36 5.41 13.75
CA LEU A 66 -6.97 4.12 14.05
C LEU A 66 -6.46 3.49 15.34
N GLY A 67 -5.19 3.73 15.68
CA GLY A 67 -4.52 3.18 16.84
C GLY A 67 -5.20 3.59 18.14
N LYS A 68 -5.17 2.68 19.13
CA LYS A 68 -5.56 3.04 20.50
C LYS A 68 -4.32 3.57 21.19
N GLY A 69 -4.41 4.80 21.71
CA GLY A 69 -3.35 5.37 22.53
C GLY A 69 -3.06 4.47 23.73
N PRO A 70 -1.83 4.51 24.27
CA PRO A 70 -1.47 3.70 25.44
C PRO A 70 -2.45 4.01 26.57
N ASP A 71 -3.17 2.98 27.03
CA ASP A 71 -4.12 3.16 28.12
C ASP A 71 -3.29 3.35 29.40
N ASN A 72 -3.18 4.60 29.86
CA ASN A 72 -2.43 4.95 31.07
C ASN A 72 -2.90 4.19 32.33
N ARG A 73 -4.04 3.48 32.25
CA ARG A 73 -4.62 2.68 33.33
C ARG A 73 -4.16 1.22 33.37
N SER A 74 -3.59 0.67 32.31
CA SER A 74 -3.14 -0.73 32.26
C SER A 74 -1.62 -0.85 32.31
N LYS A 75 -1.01 -0.51 33.46
CA LYS A 75 0.35 -0.97 33.81
C LYS A 75 0.38 -2.47 34.19
N SER A 76 -0.69 -3.23 33.96
CA SER A 76 -0.73 -4.66 34.24
C SER A 76 -0.09 -5.43 33.08
N GLN A 77 1.12 -5.92 33.34
CA GLN A 77 1.80 -7.05 32.68
C GLN A 77 1.17 -7.51 31.36
N PHE A 78 1.62 -6.93 30.25
CA PHE A 78 1.56 -7.61 28.96
C PHE A 78 2.56 -8.76 29.01
N THR A 79 2.07 -9.97 29.28
CA THR A 79 2.77 -11.20 28.89
C THR A 79 2.68 -11.28 27.38
N PHE A 80 3.81 -11.04 26.69
CA PHE A 80 3.97 -11.49 25.32
C PHE A 80 3.95 -13.02 25.38
N GLU A 81 2.80 -13.62 25.05
CA GLU A 81 2.79 -14.99 24.54
C GLU A 81 3.46 -14.92 23.17
N ASP A 82 4.80 -15.01 23.20
CA ASP A 82 5.64 -15.32 22.06
C ASP A 82 5.25 -16.73 21.58
N SER A 83 4.13 -16.81 20.85
CA SER A 83 3.87 -17.93 19.96
C SER A 83 4.73 -17.71 18.73
N GLU A 84 6.03 -17.98 18.89
CA GLU A 84 6.98 -18.28 17.81
C GLU A 84 6.53 -19.57 17.11
N GLU A 85 5.45 -19.49 16.35
CA GLU A 85 5.29 -20.38 15.20
C GLU A 85 5.49 -19.52 13.97
N ASP A 86 6.76 -19.44 13.55
CA ASP A 86 7.21 -19.01 12.24
C ASP A 86 6.61 -19.93 11.16
N GLU A 87 5.30 -19.81 10.94
CA GLU A 87 4.71 -20.26 9.69
C GLU A 87 5.30 -19.35 8.59
N PRO A 88 6.03 -19.91 7.61
CA PRO A 88 6.59 -19.12 6.53
C PRO A 88 5.46 -18.35 5.88
N MET A 89 5.66 -17.04 5.74
CA MET A 89 4.78 -16.12 5.03
C MET A 89 4.72 -16.54 3.55
N SER A 90 3.95 -17.59 3.27
CA SER A 90 3.46 -17.84 1.92
C SER A 90 2.54 -16.67 1.63
N CYS A 91 2.89 -15.92 0.59
CA CYS A 91 2.02 -14.88 0.06
C CYS A 91 0.73 -15.60 -0.36
N ILE A 92 -0.26 -15.60 0.53
CA ILE A 92 -1.59 -16.15 0.28
C ILE A 92 -2.15 -15.36 -0.91
N SER A 93 -2.01 -15.91 -2.11
CA SER A 93 -3.04 -15.77 -3.13
C SER A 93 -4.35 -16.11 -2.41
N ALA A 94 -5.26 -15.16 -2.33
CA ALA A 94 -6.53 -15.30 -1.66
C ALA A 94 -7.42 -16.33 -2.40
N ASP A 95 -7.05 -17.60 -2.34
CA ASP A 95 -7.97 -18.71 -2.53
C ASP A 95 -8.79 -18.78 -1.25
N TYR A 96 -9.83 -17.95 -1.23
CA TYR A 96 -10.91 -18.03 -0.27
C TYR A 96 -11.61 -19.38 -0.49
N ARG A 97 -11.03 -20.46 0.05
CA ARG A 97 -11.77 -21.71 0.25
C ARG A 97 -12.81 -21.40 1.30
N LEU A 98 -13.98 -20.98 0.81
CA LEU A 98 -15.25 -21.10 1.49
C LEU A 98 -15.35 -22.56 1.93
N SER A 99 -14.93 -22.83 3.17
CA SER A 99 -15.24 -24.08 3.84
C SER A 99 -16.73 -24.03 4.12
N VAL A 100 -17.52 -24.32 3.08
CA VAL A 100 -18.90 -24.77 3.23
C VAL A 100 -18.77 -25.95 4.18
N LYS A 101 -19.18 -25.76 5.44
CA LYS A 101 -19.48 -26.86 6.34
C LYS A 101 -20.59 -27.64 5.67
N TYR A 102 -20.23 -28.55 4.78
CA TYR A 102 -21.09 -29.69 4.48
C TYR A 102 -21.20 -30.40 5.81
N ASN A 103 -22.40 -30.36 6.41
CA ASN A 103 -22.72 -31.23 7.51
C ASN A 103 -22.50 -32.65 6.99
N THR A 104 -21.35 -33.22 7.30
CA THR A 104 -21.06 -34.63 7.07
C THR A 104 -22.08 -35.37 7.91
N PHE A 105 -23.14 -35.84 7.24
CA PHE A 105 -24.11 -36.73 7.82
C PHE A 105 -23.31 -37.96 8.26
N SER A 106 -23.13 -38.12 9.57
CA SER A 106 -22.57 -39.34 10.13
C SER A 106 -23.43 -40.50 9.64
N PRO A 107 -22.86 -41.50 8.93
CA PRO A 107 -23.60 -42.71 8.63
C PRO A 107 -23.88 -43.38 9.98
N VAL A 108 -25.17 -43.54 10.29
CA VAL A 108 -25.61 -44.40 11.39
C VAL A 108 -25.20 -45.82 10.99
N ASP A 109 -24.19 -46.31 11.69
CA ASP A 109 -23.61 -47.63 11.56
C ASP A 109 -24.60 -48.67 12.09
N ASN A 110 -25.45 -49.19 11.20
CA ASN A 110 -26.19 -50.42 11.44
C ASN A 110 -25.40 -51.56 10.82
N GLY A 111 -24.45 -52.08 11.60
CA GLY A 111 -23.72 -53.30 11.30
C GLY A 111 -24.67 -54.49 11.18
N GLY A 112 -25.05 -54.81 9.94
CA GLY A 112 -25.54 -56.12 9.53
C GLY A 112 -24.47 -56.85 8.72
N PRO A 113 -24.28 -58.16 8.90
CA PRO A 113 -23.21 -58.91 8.22
C PRO A 113 -23.46 -58.94 6.71
N ILE A 114 -22.49 -58.45 5.94
CA ILE A 114 -22.47 -58.48 4.48
C ILE A 114 -21.98 -59.85 4.02
N ASP A 115 -22.85 -60.54 3.31
CA ASP A 115 -22.57 -61.79 2.59
C ASP A 115 -21.77 -61.47 1.31
N ILE A 116 -20.70 -62.23 1.10
CA ILE A 116 -19.72 -62.03 0.03
C ILE A 116 -20.26 -62.71 -1.23
N GLY A 117 -20.71 -61.92 -2.21
CA GLY A 117 -21.27 -62.49 -3.43
C GLY A 117 -21.28 -61.57 -4.64
N ASN A 118 -20.24 -61.74 -5.46
CA ASN A 118 -20.26 -61.64 -6.93
C ASN A 118 -19.88 -60.28 -7.58
N PRO A 119 -18.79 -60.22 -8.37
CA PRO A 119 -18.45 -59.07 -9.18
C PRO A 119 -19.01 -59.29 -10.59
N ASN A 120 -20.02 -58.53 -11.00
CA ASN A 120 -20.20 -58.19 -12.41
C ASN A 120 -21.33 -57.17 -12.63
N LYS A 121 -21.01 -56.24 -13.54
CA LYS A 121 -21.89 -55.71 -14.60
C LYS A 121 -22.70 -54.43 -14.36
N TYR A 122 -22.13 -53.35 -14.90
CA TYR A 122 -22.75 -52.33 -15.76
C TYR A 122 -23.86 -51.38 -15.24
N ARG A 123 -23.81 -50.20 -15.89
CA ARG A 123 -24.92 -49.32 -16.29
C ARG A 123 -25.37 -48.25 -15.30
N MET A 124 -24.67 -47.12 -15.45
CA MET A 124 -25.24 -45.81 -15.76
C MET A 124 -26.68 -45.91 -16.30
N SER A 125 -27.66 -45.53 -15.48
CA SER A 125 -28.95 -45.03 -15.96
C SER A 125 -29.50 -44.03 -14.94
N THR A 126 -29.38 -42.77 -15.33
CA THR A 126 -30.34 -41.69 -15.11
C THR A 126 -31.71 -42.15 -14.61
N LEU A 127 -31.98 -41.97 -13.32
CA LEU A 127 -33.33 -41.78 -12.82
C LEU A 127 -33.34 -40.52 -11.97
N ILE A 128 -33.69 -39.43 -12.66
CA ILE A 128 -34.23 -38.20 -12.07
C ILE A 128 -35.55 -38.61 -11.41
N SER A 129 -35.44 -39.12 -10.18
CA SER A 129 -36.60 -39.29 -9.31
C SER A 129 -37.01 -37.89 -8.86
N LYS A 130 -37.98 -37.32 -9.59
CA LYS A 130 -38.87 -36.25 -9.13
C LYS A 130 -39.58 -36.71 -7.85
N LYS A 131 -38.86 -36.70 -6.73
CA LYS A 131 -39.48 -36.81 -5.42
C LYS A 131 -39.84 -35.39 -5.03
N ASN A 132 -41.08 -35.03 -5.35
CA ASN A 132 -41.81 -33.95 -4.71
C ASN A 132 -41.93 -34.31 -3.21
N VAL A 133 -40.83 -34.18 -2.48
CA VAL A 133 -40.87 -34.17 -1.03
C VAL A 133 -41.39 -32.79 -0.68
N ILE A 134 -42.71 -32.74 -0.52
CA ILE A 134 -43.45 -31.73 0.20
C ILE A 134 -42.92 -31.76 1.64
N LEU A 135 -41.72 -31.20 1.83
CA LEU A 135 -41.15 -30.91 3.13
C LEU A 135 -41.79 -29.59 3.56
N LYS A 136 -43.04 -29.71 3.99
CA LYS A 136 -43.68 -28.75 4.91
C LYS A 136 -42.96 -28.84 6.27
N SER A 137 -41.65 -28.62 6.31
CA SER A 137 -41.01 -28.20 7.56
C SER A 137 -41.18 -26.70 7.63
N LYS A 138 -42.08 -26.27 8.51
CA LYS A 138 -41.91 -25.25 9.55
C LYS A 138 -40.53 -24.53 9.62
N VAL A 139 -40.07 -23.98 8.50
CA VAL A 139 -38.89 -23.12 8.37
C VAL A 139 -39.40 -21.77 7.84
N ASN A 140 -40.45 -21.27 8.47
CA ASN A 140 -40.98 -19.93 8.27
C ASN A 140 -41.31 -19.43 9.67
N GLU A 141 -40.38 -18.70 10.29
CA GLU A 141 -40.63 -17.48 11.11
C GLU A 141 -39.49 -17.04 12.06
N SER A 142 -38.35 -17.72 12.13
CA SER A 142 -37.25 -17.28 13.03
C SER A 142 -36.06 -16.58 12.35
N ILE A 143 -36.13 -16.24 11.06
CA ILE A 143 -35.12 -15.43 10.35
C ILE A 143 -35.72 -14.06 9.99
N LYS A 144 -36.21 -13.34 11.01
CA LYS A 144 -36.64 -11.94 10.88
C LYS A 144 -36.11 -11.03 11.98
N SER A 145 -35.23 -11.52 12.85
CA SER A 145 -34.21 -10.65 13.44
C SER A 145 -33.04 -10.63 12.47
N THR A 146 -33.21 -9.90 11.37
CA THR A 146 -32.07 -9.24 10.76
C THR A 146 -31.52 -8.39 11.90
N ASP A 147 -30.53 -8.92 12.61
CA ASP A 147 -29.86 -8.19 13.68
C ASP A 147 -29.49 -6.86 13.04
N ASN A 148 -30.17 -5.81 13.51
CA ASN A 148 -29.73 -4.45 13.28
C ASN A 148 -28.40 -4.40 14.03
N ILE A 149 -27.33 -4.85 13.37
CA ILE A 149 -25.96 -4.57 13.76
C ILE A 149 -25.94 -3.06 13.75
N GLU A 150 -26.15 -2.47 14.93
CA GLU A 150 -25.96 -1.05 15.15
C GLU A 150 -24.49 -0.80 14.85
N ILE A 151 -24.21 -0.49 13.59
CA ILE A 151 -22.88 -0.11 13.14
C ILE A 151 -22.55 1.11 13.97
N ASN A 152 -21.61 0.95 14.90
CA ASN A 152 -21.21 1.99 15.81
C ASN A 152 -20.91 3.27 15.00
N GLU A 153 -21.66 4.32 15.28
CA GLU A 153 -21.59 5.61 14.58
C GLU A 153 -20.16 6.18 14.62
N ASP A 154 -19.41 5.88 15.67
CA ASP A 154 -18.01 6.28 15.85
C ASP A 154 -17.09 5.67 14.81
N VAL A 155 -17.33 4.41 14.42
CA VAL A 155 -16.55 3.73 13.37
C VAL A 155 -16.79 4.40 12.02
N LEU A 156 -18.05 4.72 11.71
CA LEU A 156 -18.40 5.44 10.47
C LEU A 156 -17.78 6.84 10.44
N LYS A 157 -17.75 7.57 11.56
CA LYS A 157 -17.08 8.88 11.68
C LYS A 157 -15.58 8.76 11.39
N LYS A 158 -14.90 7.75 11.95
CA LYS A 158 -13.46 7.51 11.68
C LYS A 158 -13.18 7.18 10.21
N ILE A 159 -14.00 6.33 9.60
CA ILE A 159 -13.86 5.99 8.17
C ILE A 159 -14.01 7.24 7.29
N ARG A 160 -15.02 8.09 7.54
CA ARG A 160 -15.20 9.34 6.78
C ARG A 160 -14.02 10.28 6.96
N LYS A 161 -13.48 10.39 8.18
CA LYS A 161 -12.29 11.22 8.45
C LYS A 161 -11.08 10.73 7.63
N ILE A 162 -10.82 9.43 7.61
CA ILE A 162 -9.72 8.84 6.82
C ILE A 162 -9.91 9.11 5.32
N GLN A 163 -11.13 8.94 4.81
CA GLN A 163 -11.43 9.24 3.41
C GLN A 163 -11.21 10.71 3.05
N SER A 164 -11.59 11.63 3.94
CA SER A 164 -11.34 13.06 3.75
C SER A 164 -9.85 13.37 3.69
N VAL A 165 -9.06 12.83 4.62
CA VAL A 165 -7.60 13.03 4.66
C VAL A 165 -6.93 12.48 3.41
N PHE A 166 -7.41 11.35 2.91
CA PHE A 166 -6.91 10.78 1.67
C PHE A 166 -7.16 11.66 0.44
N VAL A 167 -8.36 12.25 0.33
CA VAL A 167 -8.67 13.19 -0.76
C VAL A 167 -7.82 14.46 -0.64
N GLU A 168 -7.64 14.98 0.57
CA GLU A 168 -6.77 16.12 0.85
C GLU A 168 -5.32 15.85 0.40
N GLU A 169 -4.78 14.68 0.69
CA GLU A 169 -3.44 14.25 0.28
C GLU A 169 -3.27 14.20 -1.25
N ILE A 170 -4.27 13.66 -1.97
CA ILE A 170 -4.24 13.62 -3.45
C ILE A 170 -4.23 15.04 -4.04
N VAL A 171 -5.03 15.94 -3.48
CA VAL A 171 -5.08 17.35 -3.92
C VAL A 171 -3.75 18.03 -3.63
N PHE A 172 -3.18 17.83 -2.44
CA PHE A 172 -1.89 18.38 -2.05
C PHE A 172 -0.76 17.93 -2.99
N TYR A 173 -0.68 16.63 -3.28
CA TYR A 173 0.30 16.10 -4.23
C TYR A 173 0.13 16.69 -5.64
N SER A 174 -1.11 16.80 -6.12
CA SER A 174 -1.41 17.38 -7.44
C SER A 174 -0.94 18.84 -7.55
N VAL A 175 -1.11 19.64 -6.48
CA VAL A 175 -0.62 21.02 -6.41
C VAL A 175 0.91 21.06 -6.49
N ILE A 176 1.61 20.17 -5.77
CA ILE A 176 3.08 20.11 -5.83
C ILE A 176 3.57 19.76 -7.24
N LEU A 177 2.91 18.83 -7.93
CA LEU A 177 3.26 18.49 -9.32
C LEU A 177 3.10 19.70 -10.27
N ILE A 178 2.04 20.50 -10.10
CA ILE A 178 1.85 21.72 -10.88
C ILE A 178 3.00 22.71 -10.61
N ILE A 179 3.41 22.86 -9.35
CA ILE A 179 4.55 23.71 -8.98
C ILE A 179 5.84 23.21 -9.66
N PHE A 180 6.07 21.88 -9.73
CA PHE A 180 7.25 21.33 -10.43
C PHE A 180 7.25 21.69 -11.90
N ILE A 181 6.12 21.49 -12.58
CA ILE A 181 5.97 21.82 -14.01
C ILE A 181 6.23 23.32 -14.24
N ILE A 182 5.71 24.17 -13.36
CA ILE A 182 5.92 25.62 -13.43
C ILE A 182 7.41 25.98 -13.28
N ILE A 183 8.11 25.42 -12.29
CA ILE A 183 9.54 25.66 -12.06
C ILE A 183 10.36 25.23 -13.29
N ILE A 184 10.09 24.03 -13.81
CA ILE A 184 10.78 23.49 -15.00
C ILE A 184 10.54 24.40 -16.22
N PHE A 185 9.31 24.88 -16.41
CA PHE A 185 8.98 25.74 -17.55
C PHE A 185 9.65 27.12 -17.45
N PHE A 186 9.61 27.75 -16.26
CA PHE A 186 10.25 29.05 -16.06
C PHE A 186 11.77 28.98 -16.24
N LYS A 187 12.42 27.91 -15.76
CA LYS A 187 13.85 27.73 -15.96
C LYS A 187 14.22 27.48 -17.42
N GLY A 188 13.46 26.64 -18.13
CA GLY A 188 13.72 26.36 -19.54
C GLY A 188 13.61 27.60 -20.44
N ASN A 189 12.62 28.47 -20.19
CA ASN A 189 12.46 29.70 -20.97
C ASN A 189 13.58 30.71 -20.72
N ASN A 190 14.05 30.82 -19.47
CA ASN A 190 15.14 31.72 -19.13
C ASN A 190 16.44 31.28 -19.82
N ASP A 191 16.72 29.98 -19.85
CA ASP A 191 17.94 29.44 -20.49
C ASP A 191 17.93 29.63 -22.01
N ASN A 192 16.77 29.47 -22.66
CA ASN A 192 16.62 29.73 -24.10
C ASN A 192 16.92 31.18 -24.47
N SER A 193 16.60 32.15 -23.59
CA SER A 193 16.91 33.56 -23.83
C SER A 193 18.39 33.90 -23.69
N VAL A 194 19.15 33.07 -22.97
CA VAL A 194 20.60 33.24 -22.73
C VAL A 194 21.43 32.47 -23.77
N LEU A 195 20.88 31.40 -24.34
CA LEU A 195 21.51 30.54 -25.34
C LEU A 195 21.90 31.28 -26.64
N ASP A 196 21.20 32.35 -27.01
CA ASP A 196 21.56 33.19 -28.16
C ASP A 196 22.82 34.05 -27.93
N LEU A 197 23.33 34.14 -26.69
CA LEU A 197 24.49 34.97 -26.34
C LEU A 197 25.72 34.19 -25.89
N LYS A 198 25.59 32.91 -25.52
CA LYS A 198 26.71 32.12 -24.96
C LYS A 198 26.67 30.65 -25.36
N ASN A 199 27.59 30.25 -26.23
CA ASN A 199 28.04 28.86 -26.42
C ASN A 199 28.74 28.26 -25.16
N GLU A 200 28.43 28.74 -23.94
CA GLU A 200 29.23 28.49 -22.72
C GLU A 200 28.72 27.33 -21.84
N ASN A 201 27.54 26.75 -22.09
CA ASN A 201 26.99 25.71 -21.21
C ASN A 201 27.57 24.31 -21.46
N ASN A 202 28.41 24.16 -22.48
CA ASN A 202 29.17 22.95 -22.71
C ASN A 202 30.47 23.09 -21.93
N LEU A 203 30.54 22.48 -20.75
CA LEU A 203 31.78 22.36 -20.01
C LEU A 203 32.54 21.17 -20.59
N GLN A 204 33.74 21.41 -21.10
CA GLN A 204 34.65 20.34 -21.44
C GLN A 204 35.40 19.92 -20.17
N ASN A 205 35.22 18.67 -19.75
CA ASN A 205 35.95 18.11 -18.64
C ASN A 205 37.44 17.97 -19.00
N LYS A 206 38.32 17.76 -18.00
CA LYS A 206 39.77 17.57 -18.18
C LYS A 206 40.12 16.41 -19.12
N ASN A 207 39.21 15.46 -19.28
CA ASN A 207 39.35 14.31 -20.19
C ASN A 207 39.01 14.66 -21.65
N GLY A 208 38.56 15.89 -21.93
CA GLY A 208 38.11 16.31 -23.25
C GLY A 208 36.65 15.95 -23.57
N GLU A 209 35.94 15.31 -22.63
CA GLU A 209 34.52 14.97 -22.75
C GLU A 209 33.67 16.22 -22.50
N TRP A 210 32.64 16.43 -23.31
CA TRP A 210 31.67 17.51 -23.13
C TRP A 210 30.51 17.01 -22.28
N SER A 211 30.18 17.75 -21.23
CA SER A 211 29.02 17.50 -20.38
C SER A 211 28.14 18.73 -20.33
N TYR A 212 26.82 18.50 -20.41
CA TYR A 212 25.83 19.56 -20.21
C TYR A 212 25.72 19.90 -18.72
N GLU A 213 25.91 21.17 -18.36
CA GLU A 213 25.68 21.65 -16.99
C GLU A 213 24.18 21.92 -16.79
N CYS A 214 23.53 21.14 -15.92
CA CYS A 214 22.10 21.29 -15.73
C CYS A 214 21.73 22.47 -14.83
N SER A 215 20.95 23.41 -15.38
CA SER A 215 20.50 24.61 -14.65
C SER A 215 19.54 24.33 -13.48
N LEU A 216 19.04 23.10 -13.35
CA LEU A 216 18.17 22.65 -12.26
C LEU A 216 18.93 22.10 -11.05
N GLU A 217 20.27 21.98 -11.09
CA GLU A 217 21.07 21.37 -10.02
C GLU A 217 20.87 22.06 -8.65
N ASN A 218 20.86 23.39 -8.61
CA ASN A 218 20.60 24.14 -7.37
C ASN A 218 19.21 23.87 -6.80
N ILE A 219 18.24 23.62 -7.68
CA ILE A 219 16.86 23.34 -7.30
C ILE A 219 16.73 21.88 -6.83
N ASP A 220 17.47 20.95 -7.44
CA ASP A 220 17.58 19.55 -7.00
C ASP A 220 18.04 19.48 -5.53
N VAL A 221 19.08 20.23 -5.16
CA VAL A 221 19.55 20.30 -3.76
C VAL A 221 18.44 20.75 -2.80
N LEU A 222 17.65 21.74 -3.18
CA LEU A 222 16.51 22.22 -2.37
C LEU A 222 15.45 21.14 -2.20
N PHE A 223 15.12 20.40 -3.26
CA PHE A 223 14.13 19.32 -3.19
C PHE A 223 14.63 18.12 -2.39
N ASN A 224 15.91 17.74 -2.54
CA ASN A 224 16.51 16.70 -1.69
C ASN A 224 16.43 17.09 -0.20
N LEU A 225 16.64 18.37 0.14
CA LEU A 225 16.48 18.85 1.51
C LEU A 225 15.01 18.76 1.99
N MET A 226 14.05 19.14 1.14
CA MET A 226 12.62 19.02 1.46
C MET A 226 12.20 17.56 1.67
N GLU A 227 12.65 16.64 0.81
CA GLU A 227 12.42 15.20 0.94
C GLU A 227 13.02 14.66 2.24
N PHE A 228 14.22 15.10 2.60
CA PHE A 228 14.85 14.75 3.87
C PHE A 228 14.05 15.25 5.08
N ILE A 229 13.49 16.47 5.03
CA ILE A 229 12.61 17.00 6.08
C ILE A 229 11.34 16.13 6.20
N ILE A 230 10.72 15.73 5.09
CA ILE A 230 9.56 14.82 5.11
C ILE A 230 9.94 13.47 5.73
N LEU A 231 11.12 12.93 5.39
CA LEU A 231 11.63 11.70 5.99
C LEU A 231 11.83 11.82 7.51
N LEU A 232 12.29 12.97 8.01
CA LEU A 232 12.37 13.25 9.45
C LEU A 232 10.98 13.30 10.10
N LEU A 233 9.98 13.90 9.44
CA LEU A 233 8.60 13.92 9.95
C LEU A 233 8.01 12.50 10.05
N ILE A 234 8.26 11.66 9.04
CA ILE A 234 7.91 10.23 9.03
C ILE A 234 8.56 9.54 10.23
N LEU A 235 9.85 9.76 10.48
CA LEU A 235 10.54 9.15 11.60
C LEU A 235 9.96 9.60 12.96
N ILE A 236 9.74 10.90 13.16
CA ILE A 236 9.20 11.43 14.42
C ILE A 236 7.81 10.83 14.70
N LYS A 237 6.92 10.84 13.71
CA LYS A 237 5.55 10.33 13.85
C LYS A 237 5.51 8.80 13.94
N GLY A 238 6.34 8.12 13.16
CA GLY A 238 6.51 6.68 13.19
C GLY A 238 7.00 6.19 14.55
N ASN A 239 7.94 6.91 15.18
CA ASN A 239 8.43 6.60 16.52
C ASN A 239 7.34 6.79 17.60
N GLN A 240 6.52 7.85 17.49
CA GLN A 240 5.36 8.02 18.39
C GLN A 240 4.42 6.83 18.31
N LEU A 241 4.15 6.35 17.10
CA LEU A 241 3.25 5.25 16.82
C LEU A 241 3.77 3.88 17.34
N LEU A 242 5.08 3.71 17.53
CA LEU A 242 5.63 2.46 18.09
C LEU A 242 5.10 2.16 19.51
N ASN A 243 4.65 3.19 20.24
CA ASN A 243 4.09 3.06 21.59
C ASN A 243 2.59 2.75 21.60
N PHE A 244 1.92 2.73 20.45
CA PHE A 244 0.48 2.50 20.36
C PHE A 244 0.18 1.00 20.31
N GLU A 245 -0.96 0.61 20.89
CA GLU A 245 -1.48 -0.75 20.79
C GLU A 245 -2.24 -0.94 19.47
N ASN A 246 -2.17 -2.15 18.91
CA ASN A 246 -2.87 -2.56 17.68
C ASN A 246 -2.46 -1.78 16.41
N VAL A 247 -1.19 -1.42 16.29
CA VAL A 247 -0.63 -0.81 15.07
C VAL A 247 -0.32 -1.88 14.02
N PHE A 248 -0.53 -1.57 12.74
CA PHE A 248 -0.17 -2.47 11.65
C PHE A 248 1.35 -2.71 11.62
N ARG A 249 1.77 -3.98 11.48
CA ARG A 249 3.18 -4.38 11.41
C ARG A 249 3.96 -3.61 10.33
N CYS A 250 3.31 -3.31 9.20
CA CYS A 250 3.92 -2.54 8.11
C CYS A 250 4.46 -1.17 8.56
N THR A 251 3.80 -0.51 9.50
CA THR A 251 4.23 0.82 9.96
C THR A 251 5.50 0.76 10.80
N ARG A 252 5.71 -0.35 11.53
CA ARG A 252 6.99 -0.59 12.23
C ARG A 252 8.14 -0.72 11.23
N TYR A 253 7.93 -1.47 10.15
CA TYR A 253 8.91 -1.61 9.08
C TYR A 253 9.18 -0.29 8.34
N ILE A 254 8.17 0.54 8.10
CA ILE A 254 8.36 1.89 7.55
C ILE A 254 9.29 2.70 8.46
N THR A 255 9.02 2.76 9.76
CA THR A 255 9.86 3.49 10.72
C THR A 255 11.30 2.97 10.72
N TYR A 256 11.51 1.65 10.77
CA TYR A 256 12.86 1.08 10.73
C TYR A 256 13.57 1.35 9.41
N SER A 257 12.86 1.23 8.28
CA SER A 257 13.40 1.58 6.96
C SER A 257 13.80 3.05 6.87
N SER A 258 13.04 3.97 7.50
CA SER A 258 13.39 5.38 7.55
C SER A 258 14.65 5.63 8.38
N ILE A 259 14.84 4.92 9.50
CA ILE A 259 16.07 5.00 10.31
C ILE A 259 17.27 4.55 9.46
N VAL A 260 17.15 3.38 8.81
CA VAL A 260 18.21 2.87 7.93
C VAL A 260 18.50 3.89 6.82
N GLY A 261 17.47 4.41 6.14
CA GLY A 261 17.61 5.39 5.08
C GLY A 261 18.33 6.67 5.50
N ILE A 262 18.09 7.18 6.72
CA ILE A 262 18.80 8.35 7.26
C ILE A 262 20.27 8.03 7.54
N ILE A 263 20.57 6.85 8.09
CA ILE A 263 21.94 6.43 8.41
C ILE A 263 22.74 6.17 7.13
N THR A 264 22.14 5.51 6.14
CA THR A 264 22.81 5.11 4.90
C THR A 264 22.77 6.19 3.83
N GLY A 265 21.82 7.11 3.87
CA GLY A 265 21.63 8.16 2.85
C GLY A 265 22.90 8.94 2.53
N PRO A 266 23.61 9.51 3.52
CA PRO A 266 24.85 10.25 3.28
C PRO A 266 25.99 9.42 2.68
N THR A 267 25.93 8.09 2.74
CA THR A 267 26.99 7.22 2.20
C THR A 267 26.81 6.89 0.72
N ILE A 268 25.62 7.17 0.17
CA ILE A 268 25.26 6.83 -1.23
C ILE A 268 25.46 8.03 -2.17
N ASN A 269 25.55 9.25 -1.62
CA ASN A 269 25.74 10.51 -2.35
C ASN A 269 27.20 10.96 -2.30
#